data_AF-W6U1L6-F1
#
_entry.id   AF-W6U1L6-F1
#
_cell.length_a   1.000
_cell.length_b   1.000
_cell.length_c   1.000
_cell.angle_alpha   90.00
_cell.angle_beta   90.00
_cell.angle_gamma   90.00
#
_symmetry.space_group_name_H-M   'P 1'
#
loop_
_entity.id
_entity.type
_entity.pdbx_description
1 polymer ?
#
loop_
_entity_poly.entity_id
_entity_poly.type
_entity_poly.pdbx_seq_one_letter_code
_entity_poly.pdbx_strand_id
1 'polypeptide(L)'
;MLSAEQKEKFASMRVEILDLNILAYFYVRKLNRLAHLIKATSREYLLEEFIALRYMENGIILHLTNLDDDDGNFSFRKTGAEFKKSSKDQKAQTAIHETLKRYRKNINDIKNIHRNRRIAHLNYSTDLRFDEFQDFEKALLPLINEANGIADGFWGEKIEVRFKLGSLEGHLDFRKDPADLKVDVSKITGFY
;
A
#
# COMPACT_ATOMS: atom_id res chain seq x y z
N MET A 1 -19.04 -12.24 1.14
CA MET A 1 -18.79 -11.81 2.53
C MET A 1 -18.36 -12.99 3.39
N LEU A 2 -17.40 -12.74 4.27
CA LEU A 2 -16.96 -13.69 5.30
C LEU A 2 -17.95 -13.72 6.48
N SER A 3 -18.10 -14.90 7.10
CA SER A 3 -18.82 -15.06 8.37
C SER A 3 -18.04 -14.39 9.53
N ALA A 4 -18.66 -14.25 10.70
CA ALA A 4 -17.99 -13.69 11.88
C ALA A 4 -16.73 -14.49 12.28
N GLU A 5 -16.83 -15.82 12.31
CA GLU A 5 -15.70 -16.72 12.59
C GLU A 5 -14.57 -16.57 11.56
N GLN A 6 -14.92 -16.41 10.28
CA GLN A 6 -13.94 -16.18 9.22
C GLN A 6 -13.29 -14.80 9.34
N LYS A 7 -14.04 -13.76 9.71
CA LYS A 7 -13.47 -12.42 9.96
C LYS A 7 -12.44 -12.46 11.09
N GLU A 8 -12.70 -13.21 12.15
CA GLU A 8 -11.74 -13.41 13.24
C GLU A 8 -10.49 -14.17 12.75
N LYS A 9 -10.69 -15.29 12.03
CA LYS A 9 -9.60 -16.08 11.44
C LYS A 9 -8.70 -15.25 10.52
N PHE A 10 -9.29 -14.37 9.72
CA PHE A 10 -8.58 -13.53 8.74
C PHE A 10 -8.42 -12.07 9.21
N ALA A 11 -8.42 -11.82 10.52
CA ALA A 11 -8.21 -10.48 11.07
C ALA A 11 -6.86 -9.87 10.64
N SER A 12 -5.83 -10.70 10.45
CA SER A 12 -4.52 -10.26 9.94
C SER A 12 -4.61 -9.64 8.54
N MET A 13 -5.54 -10.07 7.68
CA MET A 13 -5.77 -9.43 6.37
C MET A 13 -6.21 -7.99 6.54
N ARG A 14 -7.11 -7.73 7.51
CA ARG A 14 -7.53 -6.36 7.83
C ARG A 14 -6.35 -5.54 8.33
N VAL A 15 -5.45 -6.11 9.14
CA VAL A 15 -4.24 -5.41 9.61
C VAL A 15 -3.33 -5.05 8.45
N GLU A 16 -3.03 -5.97 7.53
CA GLU A 16 -2.23 -5.68 6.33
C GLU A 16 -2.82 -4.54 5.50
N ILE A 17 -4.15 -4.49 5.36
CA ILE A 17 -4.83 -3.40 4.66
C ILE A 17 -4.70 -2.08 5.42
N LEU A 18 -4.77 -2.09 6.75
CA LEU A 18 -4.56 -0.88 7.54
C LEU A 18 -3.14 -0.35 7.33
N ASP A 19 -2.13 -1.21 7.50
CA ASP A 19 -0.72 -0.85 7.40
C ASP A 19 -0.35 -0.37 5.98
N LEU A 20 -0.85 -1.04 4.94
CA LEU A 20 -0.69 -0.64 3.55
C LEU A 20 -1.16 0.80 3.30
N ASN A 21 -2.36 1.14 3.77
CA ASN A 21 -2.94 2.48 3.53
C ASN A 21 -2.25 3.55 4.38
N ILE A 22 -1.90 3.24 5.63
CA ILE A 22 -1.12 4.15 6.49
C ILE A 22 0.22 4.47 5.81
N LEU A 23 0.91 3.45 5.33
CA LEU A 23 2.21 3.60 4.70
C LEU A 23 2.11 4.37 3.37
N ALA A 24 1.12 4.04 2.53
CA ALA A 24 0.86 4.76 1.28
C ALA A 24 0.57 6.25 1.52
N TYR A 25 -0.25 6.55 2.53
CA TYR A 25 -0.54 7.93 2.92
C TYR A 25 0.74 8.70 3.29
N PHE A 26 1.60 8.13 4.14
CA PHE A 26 2.83 8.80 4.55
C PHE A 26 3.86 8.89 3.42
N TYR A 27 3.93 7.87 2.55
CA TYR A 27 4.78 7.88 1.37
C TYR A 27 4.43 9.05 0.44
N VAL A 28 3.14 9.21 0.09
CA VAL A 28 2.67 10.33 -0.74
C VAL A 28 2.96 11.67 -0.08
N ARG A 29 2.66 11.81 1.23
CA ARG A 29 2.95 13.06 1.94
C ARG A 29 4.44 13.40 1.94
N LYS A 30 5.33 12.41 2.07
CA LYS A 30 6.78 12.63 2.05
C LYS A 30 7.25 13.00 0.63
N LEU A 31 6.77 12.32 -0.41
CA LEU A 31 7.03 12.70 -1.81
C LEU A 31 6.63 14.15 -2.11
N ASN A 32 5.43 14.56 -1.68
CA ASN A 32 4.94 15.93 -1.90
C ASN A 32 5.79 17.00 -1.19
N ARG A 33 6.53 16.64 -0.14
CA ARG A 33 7.44 17.56 0.59
C ARG A 33 8.84 17.61 -0.01
N LEU A 34 9.22 16.61 -0.81
CA LEU A 34 10.57 16.46 -1.32
C LEU A 34 11.00 17.70 -2.14
N ALA A 35 10.11 18.24 -2.98
CA ALA A 35 10.38 19.43 -3.79
C ALA A 35 10.74 20.68 -2.95
N HIS A 36 10.19 20.78 -1.74
CA HIS A 36 10.55 21.84 -0.80
C HIS A 36 11.86 21.53 -0.09
N LEU A 37 12.03 20.31 0.40
CA LEU A 37 13.22 19.88 1.13
C LEU A 37 14.50 20.06 0.30
N ILE A 38 14.46 19.73 -1.01
CA ILE A 38 15.61 19.91 -1.92
C ILE A 38 16.15 21.35 -1.92
N LYS A 39 15.30 22.36 -1.69
CA LYS A 39 15.69 23.78 -1.70
C LYS A 39 16.17 24.30 -0.35
N ALA A 40 15.86 23.61 0.74
CA ALA A 40 15.93 24.16 2.10
C ALA A 40 16.76 23.31 3.08
N THR A 41 17.40 22.22 2.64
CA THR A 41 18.09 21.27 3.53
C THR A 41 19.48 20.85 3.02
N SER A 42 20.22 20.11 3.85
CA SER A 42 21.53 19.56 3.50
C SER A 42 21.43 18.31 2.60
N ARG A 43 22.56 17.92 1.99
CA ARG A 43 22.61 16.71 1.14
C ARG A 43 22.44 15.43 1.96
N GLU A 44 22.95 15.41 3.18
CA GLU A 44 22.84 14.31 4.12
C GLU A 44 21.38 14.08 4.51
N TYR A 45 20.66 15.16 4.84
CA TYR A 45 19.23 15.07 5.14
C TYR A 45 18.42 14.61 3.93
N LEU A 46 18.77 15.09 2.72
CA LEU A 46 18.11 14.62 1.50
C LEU A 46 18.35 13.11 1.26
N LEU A 47 19.55 12.61 1.56
CA LEU A 47 19.85 11.18 1.50
C LEU A 47 19.01 10.37 2.50
N GLU A 48 18.88 10.83 3.74
CA GLU A 48 18.02 10.22 4.76
C GLU A 48 16.56 10.11 4.28
N GLU A 49 16.05 11.18 3.67
CA GLU A 49 14.69 11.22 3.12
C GLU A 49 14.51 10.24 1.95
N PHE A 50 15.46 10.15 1.03
CA PHE A 50 15.43 9.16 -0.06
C PHE A 50 15.49 7.72 0.46
N ILE A 51 16.33 7.45 1.45
CA ILE A 51 16.39 6.15 2.11
C ILE A 51 15.04 5.81 2.76
N ALA A 52 14.46 6.75 3.51
CA ALA A 52 13.15 6.55 4.13
C ALA A 52 12.06 6.26 3.08
N LEU A 53 11.98 7.05 2.00
CA LEU A 53 11.06 6.80 0.89
C LEU A 53 11.27 5.41 0.28
N ARG A 54 12.52 4.99 0.12
CA ARG A 54 12.85 3.68 -0.45
C ARG A 54 12.35 2.53 0.40
N TYR A 55 12.48 2.63 1.73
CA TYR A 55 11.95 1.62 2.65
C TYR A 55 10.43 1.68 2.77
N MET A 56 9.81 2.86 2.65
CA MET A 56 8.36 2.98 2.58
C MET A 56 7.80 2.33 1.31
N GLU A 57 8.41 2.56 0.14
CA GLU A 57 8.03 1.88 -1.10
C GLU A 57 8.18 0.35 -0.95
N ASN A 58 9.26 -0.11 -0.31
CA ASN A 58 9.44 -1.55 -0.02
C ASN A 58 8.32 -2.11 0.82
N GLY A 59 7.96 -1.41 1.89
CA GLY A 59 6.87 -1.83 2.77
C GLY A 59 5.55 -1.90 2.01
N ILE A 60 5.23 -0.93 1.14
CA ILE A 60 4.02 -0.96 0.31
C ILE A 60 4.02 -2.22 -0.57
N ILE A 61 5.12 -2.48 -1.28
CA ILE A 61 5.26 -3.64 -2.16
C ILE A 61 5.20 -4.94 -1.35
N LEU A 62 5.79 -4.97 -0.16
CA LEU A 62 5.76 -6.12 0.76
C LEU A 62 4.34 -6.43 1.20
N HIS A 63 3.59 -5.45 1.71
CA HIS A 63 2.19 -5.63 2.11
C HIS A 63 1.32 -6.11 0.94
N LEU A 64 1.47 -5.50 -0.24
CA LEU A 64 0.77 -5.96 -1.45
C LEU A 64 1.14 -7.41 -1.82
N THR A 65 2.40 -7.79 -1.63
CA THR A 65 2.89 -9.15 -1.92
C THR A 65 2.40 -10.17 -0.90
N ASN A 66 2.35 -9.82 0.39
CA ASN A 66 1.79 -10.65 1.46
C ASN A 66 0.32 -10.98 1.16
N LEU A 67 -0.46 -10.00 0.70
CA LEU A 67 -1.85 -10.22 0.33
C LEU A 67 -2.03 -11.23 -0.84
N ASP A 68 -1.02 -11.43 -1.69
CA ASP A 68 -1.00 -12.43 -2.78
C ASP A 68 -0.36 -13.78 -2.37
N ASP A 69 0.15 -13.91 -1.14
CA ASP A 69 0.90 -15.09 -0.71
C ASP A 69 0.06 -16.38 -0.74
N ASP A 70 0.72 -17.53 -0.84
CA ASP A 70 0.10 -18.85 -0.93
C ASP A 70 -0.40 -19.32 0.44
N ASP A 71 0.22 -18.83 1.53
CA ASP A 71 -0.12 -19.15 2.90
C ASP A 71 -0.26 -17.87 3.75
N GLY A 72 -0.81 -18.00 4.95
CA GLY A 72 -1.03 -16.89 5.87
C GLY A 72 -2.49 -16.46 5.98
N ASN A 73 -2.87 -16.04 7.18
CA ASN A 73 -4.22 -15.55 7.50
C ASN A 73 -4.45 -14.09 7.02
N PHE A 74 -3.47 -13.52 6.34
CA PHE A 74 -3.58 -12.26 5.62
C PHE A 74 -3.79 -12.44 4.10
N SER A 75 -3.55 -13.65 3.58
CA SER A 75 -3.58 -13.91 2.14
C SER A 75 -5.00 -13.87 1.59
N PHE A 76 -5.18 -13.16 0.48
CA PHE A 76 -6.41 -13.18 -0.29
C PHE A 76 -6.69 -14.54 -0.93
N ARG A 77 -5.66 -15.33 -1.23
CA ARG A 77 -5.83 -16.67 -1.81
C ARG A 77 -6.43 -17.63 -0.79
N LYS A 78 -5.88 -17.64 0.43
CA LYS A 78 -6.40 -18.46 1.53
C LYS A 78 -7.81 -18.05 1.91
N THR A 79 -8.05 -16.74 1.99
CA THR A 79 -9.37 -16.15 2.25
C THR A 79 -10.37 -16.53 1.15
N GLY A 80 -9.98 -16.42 -0.12
CA GLY A 80 -10.82 -16.80 -1.27
C GLY A 80 -11.16 -18.29 -1.31
N ALA A 81 -10.21 -19.16 -0.95
CA ALA A 81 -10.45 -20.60 -0.86
C ALA A 81 -11.46 -20.95 0.25
N GLU A 82 -11.33 -20.32 1.42
CA GLU A 82 -12.27 -20.50 2.54
C GLU A 82 -13.67 -19.95 2.20
N PHE A 83 -13.71 -18.77 1.57
CA PHE A 83 -14.96 -18.17 1.11
C PHE A 83 -15.67 -19.08 0.10
N LYS A 84 -14.94 -19.69 -0.84
CA LYS A 84 -15.51 -20.63 -1.82
C LYS A 84 -16.12 -21.88 -1.17
N LYS A 85 -15.50 -22.40 -0.10
CA LYS A 85 -16.00 -23.59 0.62
C LYS A 85 -17.30 -23.32 1.38
N SER A 86 -17.48 -22.09 1.85
CA SER A 86 -18.54 -21.71 2.79
C SER A 86 -19.70 -20.97 2.14
N SER A 87 -19.45 -20.20 1.09
CA SER A 87 -20.47 -19.43 0.38
C SER A 87 -21.25 -20.30 -0.60
N LYS A 88 -22.58 -20.10 -0.69
CA LYS A 88 -23.43 -20.70 -1.74
C LYS A 88 -23.65 -19.77 -2.94
N ASP A 89 -23.19 -18.52 -2.85
CA ASP A 89 -23.39 -17.53 -3.92
C ASP A 89 -22.32 -17.69 -5.02
N GLN A 90 -22.70 -18.38 -6.09
CA GLN A 90 -21.83 -18.63 -7.23
C GLN A 90 -21.40 -17.35 -7.95
N LYS A 91 -22.26 -16.32 -7.99
CA LYS A 91 -21.93 -15.05 -8.67
C LYS A 91 -20.86 -14.29 -7.89
N ALA A 92 -21.01 -14.23 -6.56
CA ALA A 92 -20.00 -13.62 -5.69
C ALA A 92 -18.67 -14.39 -5.74
N GLN A 93 -18.71 -15.73 -5.79
CA GLN A 93 -17.49 -16.54 -5.93
C GLN A 93 -16.74 -16.25 -7.24
N THR A 94 -17.45 -16.19 -8.37
CA THR A 94 -16.84 -15.88 -9.67
C THR A 94 -16.23 -14.48 -9.69
N ALA A 95 -16.97 -13.48 -9.20
CA ALA A 95 -16.49 -12.10 -9.15
C ALA A 95 -15.21 -11.93 -8.29
N ILE A 96 -15.17 -12.58 -7.13
CA ILE A 96 -13.97 -12.60 -6.27
C ILE A 96 -12.83 -13.31 -7.00
N HIS A 97 -13.07 -14.47 -7.59
CA HIS A 97 -12.03 -15.22 -8.30
C HIS A 97 -11.37 -14.42 -9.44
N GLU A 98 -12.18 -13.73 -10.24
CA GLU A 98 -11.68 -12.86 -11.32
C GLU A 98 -10.85 -11.69 -10.78
N THR A 99 -11.30 -11.07 -9.69
CA THR A 99 -10.59 -9.97 -9.03
C THR A 99 -9.25 -10.44 -8.46
N LEU A 100 -9.21 -11.60 -7.80
CA LEU A 100 -7.96 -12.19 -7.31
C LEU A 100 -6.99 -12.54 -8.44
N LYS A 101 -7.49 -13.09 -9.55
CA LYS A 101 -6.66 -13.42 -10.70
C LYS A 101 -6.04 -12.17 -11.33
N ARG A 102 -6.81 -11.09 -11.44
CA ARG A 102 -6.32 -9.81 -11.95
C ARG A 102 -5.29 -9.18 -11.03
N TYR A 103 -5.57 -9.12 -9.72
CA TYR A 103 -4.62 -8.64 -8.72
C TYR A 103 -3.29 -9.37 -8.78
N ARG A 104 -3.32 -10.71 -8.83
CA ARG A 104 -2.12 -11.55 -8.96
C ARG A 104 -1.31 -11.24 -10.21
N LYS A 105 -1.98 -11.02 -11.34
CA LYS A 105 -1.30 -10.64 -12.58
C LYS A 105 -0.57 -9.31 -12.39
N ASN A 106 -1.28 -8.30 -11.88
CA ASN A 106 -0.77 -6.94 -11.73
C ASN A 106 0.39 -6.87 -10.71
N ILE A 107 0.29 -7.57 -9.57
CA ILE A 107 1.35 -7.56 -8.56
C ILE A 107 2.62 -8.26 -9.05
N ASN A 108 2.52 -9.29 -9.88
CA ASN A 108 3.70 -9.97 -10.43
C ASN A 108 4.53 -9.07 -11.33
N ASP A 109 3.90 -8.16 -12.09
CA ASP A 109 4.61 -7.18 -12.91
C ASP A 109 5.46 -6.25 -12.01
N ILE A 110 4.89 -5.79 -10.89
CA ILE A 110 5.60 -4.98 -9.88
C ILE A 110 6.73 -5.78 -9.21
N LYS A 111 6.48 -7.05 -8.82
CA LYS A 111 7.53 -7.91 -8.22
C LYS A 111 8.72 -8.06 -9.16
N ASN A 112 8.46 -8.29 -10.45
CA ASN A 112 9.50 -8.43 -11.46
C ASN A 112 10.29 -7.13 -11.64
N ILE A 113 9.61 -5.99 -11.78
CA ILE A 113 10.26 -4.68 -11.88
C ILE A 113 11.11 -4.39 -10.65
N HIS A 114 10.54 -4.60 -9.46
CA HIS A 114 11.21 -4.37 -8.19
C HIS A 114 12.47 -5.24 -8.04
N ARG A 115 12.36 -6.54 -8.33
CA ARG A 115 13.49 -7.47 -8.32
C ARG A 115 14.56 -7.07 -9.34
N ASN A 116 14.17 -6.69 -10.55
CA ASN A 116 15.14 -6.31 -11.59
C ASN A 116 15.87 -5.02 -11.21
N ARG A 117 15.15 -3.99 -10.77
CA ARG A 117 15.76 -2.70 -10.37
C ARG A 117 16.62 -2.79 -9.10
N ARG A 118 16.38 -3.76 -8.21
CA ARG A 118 17.01 -3.76 -6.88
C ARG A 118 17.89 -4.96 -6.57
N ILE A 119 17.63 -6.12 -7.16
CA ILE A 119 18.36 -7.37 -6.91
C ILE A 119 19.26 -7.72 -8.09
N ALA A 120 18.81 -7.51 -9.34
CA ALA A 120 19.63 -7.86 -10.51
C ALA A 120 20.88 -6.95 -10.68
N HIS A 121 20.92 -5.81 -9.99
CA HIS A 121 22.06 -4.89 -9.99
C HIS A 121 23.06 -5.10 -8.84
N LEU A 122 22.91 -6.15 -8.01
CA LEU A 122 23.83 -6.43 -6.89
C LEU A 122 25.30 -6.70 -7.30
N ASN A 123 25.58 -6.84 -8.60
CA ASN A 123 26.94 -6.79 -9.15
C ASN A 123 27.36 -5.33 -9.40
N TYR A 124 27.42 -4.50 -8.36
CA TYR A 124 27.71 -3.07 -8.50
C TYR A 124 29.19 -2.83 -8.86
N SER A 125 29.43 -2.39 -10.10
CA SER A 125 30.63 -1.61 -10.50
C SER A 125 30.34 -0.10 -10.55
N THR A 126 29.10 0.31 -10.28
CA THR A 126 28.56 1.67 -10.35
C THR A 126 27.85 2.05 -9.05
N ASP A 127 27.79 3.34 -8.74
CA ASP A 127 27.12 3.87 -7.54
C ASP A 127 25.63 3.48 -7.46
N LEU A 128 25.15 3.31 -6.23
CA LEU A 128 23.74 3.06 -5.92
C LEU A 128 22.87 4.26 -6.31
N ARG A 129 21.84 4.04 -7.13
CA ARG A 129 20.80 5.04 -7.40
C ARG A 129 19.73 4.99 -6.32
N PHE A 130 19.70 6.00 -5.45
CA PHE A 130 18.76 6.09 -4.32
C PHE A 130 17.44 6.79 -4.68
N ASP A 131 17.38 7.40 -5.86
CA ASP A 131 16.27 8.19 -6.39
C ASP A 131 15.36 7.40 -7.36
N GLU A 132 15.64 6.11 -7.57
CA GLU A 132 14.81 5.24 -8.41
C GLU A 132 13.59 4.71 -7.66
N PHE A 133 12.45 5.36 -7.90
CA PHE A 133 11.15 4.94 -7.41
C PHE A 133 10.27 4.40 -8.55
N GLN A 134 9.27 3.60 -8.19
CA GLN A 134 8.16 3.30 -9.08
C GLN A 134 7.23 4.50 -9.18
N ASP A 135 6.58 4.66 -10.33
CA ASP A 135 5.54 5.67 -10.51
C ASP A 135 4.37 5.33 -9.58
N PHE A 136 4.21 6.11 -8.51
CA PHE A 136 3.21 5.80 -7.48
C PHE A 136 1.80 5.79 -8.06
N GLU A 137 1.44 6.80 -8.86
CA GLU A 137 0.08 6.96 -9.40
C GLU A 137 -0.26 5.88 -10.42
N LYS A 138 0.71 5.48 -11.26
CA LYS A 138 0.47 4.49 -12.33
C LYS A 138 0.70 3.06 -11.91
N ALA A 139 1.61 2.82 -10.96
CA ALA A 139 2.03 1.46 -10.60
C ALA A 139 1.48 1.00 -9.25
N LEU A 140 1.59 1.82 -8.20
CA LEU A 140 1.28 1.39 -6.82
C LEU A 140 -0.16 1.71 -6.42
N LEU A 141 -0.65 2.91 -6.73
CA LEU A 141 -2.00 3.35 -6.37
C LEU A 141 -3.11 2.44 -6.93
N PRO A 142 -3.06 1.99 -8.21
CA PRO A 142 -4.09 1.09 -8.72
C PRO A 142 -4.13 -0.26 -7.97
N LEU A 143 -2.96 -0.77 -7.56
CA LEU A 143 -2.85 -2.00 -6.78
C LEU A 143 -3.35 -1.84 -5.35
N ILE A 144 -3.05 -0.70 -4.71
CA ILE A 144 -3.59 -0.37 -3.38
C ILE A 144 -5.11 -0.30 -3.43
N ASN A 145 -5.66 0.36 -4.46
CA ASN A 145 -7.11 0.44 -4.65
C ASN A 145 -7.74 -0.93 -4.94
N GLU A 146 -7.08 -1.77 -5.74
CA GLU A 146 -7.53 -3.14 -6.00
C GLU A 146 -7.51 -3.99 -4.72
N ALA A 147 -6.44 -3.91 -3.92
CA ALA A 147 -6.32 -4.59 -2.63
C ALA A 147 -7.42 -4.14 -1.65
N ASN A 148 -7.67 -2.83 -1.55
CA ASN A 148 -8.77 -2.28 -0.76
C ASN A 148 -10.13 -2.84 -1.21
N GLY A 149 -10.39 -2.87 -2.52
CA GLY A 149 -11.64 -3.40 -3.06
C GLY A 149 -11.83 -4.89 -2.79
N ILE A 150 -10.76 -5.70 -2.89
CA ILE A 150 -10.81 -7.13 -2.55
C ILE A 150 -11.14 -7.31 -1.06
N ALA A 151 -10.41 -6.60 -0.19
CA ALA A 151 -10.59 -6.70 1.24
C ALA A 151 -12.01 -6.28 1.66
N ASP A 152 -12.50 -5.17 1.11
CA ASP A 152 -13.87 -4.70 1.34
C ASP A 152 -14.91 -5.70 0.83
N GLY A 153 -14.66 -6.36 -0.31
CA GLY A 153 -15.53 -7.42 -0.84
C GLY A 153 -15.59 -8.66 0.05
N PHE A 154 -14.47 -9.05 0.66
CA PHE A 154 -14.45 -10.12 1.66
C PHE A 154 -15.13 -9.71 2.96
N TRP A 155 -14.80 -8.53 3.48
CA TRP A 155 -15.37 -8.01 4.73
C TRP A 155 -16.86 -7.69 4.61
N GLY A 156 -17.30 -7.36 3.39
CA GLY A 156 -18.65 -6.95 3.09
C GLY A 156 -18.95 -5.47 3.27
N GLU A 157 -17.99 -4.75 3.81
CA GLU A 157 -18.10 -3.35 4.13
C GLU A 157 -16.76 -2.69 3.86
N LYS A 158 -16.80 -1.37 3.69
CA LYS A 158 -15.57 -0.60 3.56
C LYS A 158 -14.80 -0.69 4.88
N ILE A 159 -13.60 -1.26 4.85
CA ILE A 159 -12.73 -1.27 6.03
C ILE A 159 -12.31 0.17 6.32
N GLU A 160 -12.72 0.69 7.47
CA GLU A 160 -12.33 2.03 7.89
C GLU A 160 -10.86 2.05 8.32
N VAL A 161 -10.06 2.89 7.64
CA VAL A 161 -8.65 3.13 7.95
C VAL A 161 -8.53 4.58 8.39
N ARG A 162 -8.84 4.84 9.66
CA ARG A 162 -8.84 6.20 10.21
C ARG A 162 -7.94 6.31 11.43
N PHE A 163 -7.26 7.45 11.55
CA PHE A 163 -6.59 7.86 12.78
C PHE A 163 -7.34 9.02 13.43
N LYS A 164 -7.49 8.96 14.75
CA LYS A 164 -8.12 9.99 15.57
C LYS A 164 -7.08 10.56 16.53
N LEU A 165 -6.75 11.84 16.41
CA LEU A 165 -5.87 12.52 17.36
C LEU A 165 -6.71 13.21 18.44
N GLY A 166 -6.95 12.50 19.55
CA GLY A 166 -7.70 13.04 20.68
C GLY A 166 -9.17 13.36 20.38
N SER A 167 -9.83 14.04 21.32
CA SER A 167 -11.26 14.38 21.24
C SER A 167 -11.54 15.68 20.47
N LEU A 168 -10.52 16.48 20.19
CA LEU A 168 -10.65 17.83 19.62
C LEU A 168 -10.20 17.95 18.16
N GLU A 169 -9.50 16.95 17.60
CA GLU A 169 -9.07 16.97 16.20
C GLU A 169 -9.90 16.05 15.29
N GLY A 170 -9.96 16.43 14.01
CA GLY A 170 -10.65 15.67 12.97
C GLY A 170 -10.06 14.28 12.74
N HIS A 171 -10.76 13.47 11.96
CA HIS A 171 -10.31 12.13 11.60
C HIS A 171 -9.42 12.19 10.36
N LEU A 172 -8.24 11.58 10.40
CA LEU A 172 -7.43 11.34 9.22
C LEU A 172 -7.92 10.06 8.55
N ASP A 173 -8.40 10.14 7.31
CA ASP A 173 -8.70 8.98 6.48
C ASP A 173 -7.47 8.62 5.66
N PHE A 174 -6.93 7.42 5.88
CA PHE A 174 -5.74 6.93 5.17
C PHE A 174 -6.06 6.37 3.79
N ARG A 175 -7.35 6.17 3.46
CA ARG A 175 -7.82 5.82 2.10
C ARG A 175 -8.20 7.04 1.28
N LYS A 176 -7.82 8.24 1.73
CA LYS A 176 -8.06 9.49 1.00
C LYS A 176 -7.35 9.47 -0.35
N ASP A 177 -7.94 10.12 -1.34
CA ASP A 177 -7.31 10.27 -2.65
C ASP A 177 -5.95 10.97 -2.50
N PRO A 178 -4.85 10.40 -3.04
CA PRO A 178 -3.53 11.04 -3.03
C PRO A 178 -3.52 12.47 -3.58
N ALA A 179 -4.41 12.82 -4.51
CA ALA A 179 -4.56 14.17 -5.03
C ALA A 179 -4.93 15.18 -3.93
N ASP A 180 -5.64 14.74 -2.90
CA ASP A 180 -6.03 15.55 -1.75
C ASP A 180 -4.95 15.64 -0.65
N LEU A 181 -3.80 14.97 -0.86
CA LEU A 181 -2.65 14.94 0.05
C LEU A 181 -1.55 15.92 -0.37
N LYS A 182 -1.83 16.79 -1.34
CA LYS A 182 -0.92 17.88 -1.74
C LYS A 182 -0.64 18.75 -0.52
N VAL A 183 0.65 18.91 -0.23
CA VAL A 183 1.10 19.79 0.85
C VAL A 183 1.05 21.21 0.32
N ASP A 184 0.34 22.09 1.04
CA ASP A 184 0.37 23.52 0.79
C ASP A 184 1.74 24.07 1.17
N VAL A 185 2.67 24.02 0.23
CA VAL A 185 4.04 24.55 0.36
C VAL A 185 4.07 26.08 0.46
N SER A 186 2.97 26.77 0.16
CA SER A 186 2.89 28.22 0.29
C SER A 186 2.70 28.70 1.74
N LYS A 187 2.30 27.79 2.65
CA LYS A 187 2.11 28.08 4.08
C LYS A 187 3.33 27.79 4.95
N ILE A 188 4.44 27.30 4.37
CA ILE A 188 5.70 27.10 5.08
C ILE A 188 6.54 28.39 4.97
N THR A 189 5.96 29.51 5.38
CA THR A 189 6.67 30.76 5.65
C THR A 189 6.73 30.96 7.15
N GLY A 190 7.62 30.23 7.81
CA GLY A 190 7.82 30.42 9.25
C GLY A 190 8.28 29.19 9.99
N PHE A 191 9.45 28.68 9.64
CA PHE A 191 10.36 28.09 10.63
C PHE A 191 11.77 28.48 10.19
N TYR A 192 12.28 29.54 10.84
CA TYR A 192 13.66 29.97 10.78
C TYR A 192 14.54 29.01 11.60
#